data_AF-A0A5K1APY2-F1
#
_entry.id   AF-A0A5K1APY2-F1
#
_cell.length_a   1.000
_cell.length_b   1.000
_cell.length_c   1.000
_cell.angle_alpha   90.00
_cell.angle_beta   90.00
_cell.angle_gamma   90.00
#
_symmetry.space_group_name_H-M   'P 1'
#
loop_
_entity.id
_entity.type
_entity.pdbx_description
1 polymer ?
#
loop_
_entity_poly.entity_id
_entity_poly.type
_entity_poly.pdbx_seq_one_letter_code
_entity_poly.pdbx_strand_id
1 'polypeptide(L)'
;GLYEWLAMPFGLKNATAVFQRKMDEVFKGTEDFIAVYIDDILVFSQNEDAHIKHLRIMLDRIQEHGLVLSPTKMTVGKTQIEFLGAIIGQGEIKLQPNIIKRVLEKGGQELETKTGMRSWLGILNYARNFIPNLGKLLSPLYAKTSPTGERRMNRQDWLLVNQIKELVQNLPPLSIPPKDAAMVLETDGCMDGWGGVIKWKPKKNDPRMLEKPCAYASGKFSPPKDAEIHAVMNSLANLKLYYLESDGLLVRTDCQAIISFFNKSNVNKPSRVRWVVFVDFITGLGIPVTFEHIDGKDNTLADTLSRMVGYASATTQPLSSQGALIFNKFISFLQEWRQADQMGHHSMK
;
A
#
# COMPACT_ATOMS: atom_id res chain seq x y z
N GLY A 1 -25.78 21.57 -36.64
CA GLY A 1 -25.10 22.74 -36.04
C GLY A 1 -23.88 22.28 -35.28
N LEU A 2 -23.13 23.23 -34.71
CA LEU A 2 -22.10 22.95 -33.71
C LEU A 2 -22.68 23.19 -32.31
N TYR A 3 -22.13 22.53 -31.30
CA TYR A 3 -22.50 22.66 -29.89
C TYR A 3 -21.24 22.74 -29.03
N GLU A 4 -21.34 23.39 -27.88
CA GLU A 4 -20.26 23.51 -26.88
C GLU A 4 -20.73 23.03 -25.50
N TRP A 5 -19.77 22.88 -24.57
CA TRP A 5 -20.01 22.31 -23.25
C TRP A 5 -20.07 23.39 -22.17
N LEU A 6 -21.25 23.58 -21.55
CA LEU A 6 -21.46 24.53 -20.44
C LEU A 6 -20.98 23.97 -19.07
N ALA A 7 -20.63 22.69 -19.01
CA ALA A 7 -20.06 22.02 -17.85
C ALA A 7 -18.95 21.07 -18.31
N MET A 8 -18.01 20.73 -17.41
CA MET A 8 -16.82 19.93 -17.73
C MET A 8 -17.20 18.53 -18.29
N PRO A 9 -16.93 18.23 -19.57
CA PRO A 9 -17.28 16.94 -20.15
C PRO A 9 -16.31 15.82 -19.75
N PHE A 10 -16.82 14.58 -19.76
CA PHE A 10 -16.02 13.37 -19.59
C PHE A 10 -14.97 13.22 -20.70
N GLY A 11 -13.85 12.56 -20.39
CA GLY A 11 -12.77 12.27 -21.34
C GLY A 11 -11.70 13.37 -21.48
N LEU A 12 -11.91 14.57 -20.91
CA LEU A 12 -10.84 15.58 -20.84
C LEU A 12 -9.71 15.12 -19.92
N LYS A 13 -8.49 15.03 -20.47
CA LYS A 13 -7.27 14.56 -19.77
C LYS A 13 -7.01 15.21 -18.40
N ASN A 14 -7.40 16.48 -18.24
CA ASN A 14 -7.16 17.24 -17.01
C ASN A 14 -8.38 17.29 -16.05
N ALA A 15 -9.55 16.76 -16.45
CA ALA A 15 -10.79 16.90 -15.68
C ALA A 15 -10.65 16.38 -14.24
N THR A 16 -10.08 15.18 -14.08
CA THR A 16 -9.82 14.56 -12.77
C THR A 16 -8.96 15.43 -11.86
N ALA A 17 -7.94 16.10 -12.40
CA ALA A 17 -7.05 16.95 -11.62
C ALA A 17 -7.68 18.30 -11.25
N VAL A 18 -8.57 18.83 -12.09
CA VAL A 18 -9.37 20.03 -11.79
C VAL A 18 -10.43 19.70 -10.74
N PHE A 19 -11.11 18.56 -10.86
CA PHE A 19 -12.13 18.13 -9.92
C PHE A 19 -11.54 17.87 -8.53
N GLN A 20 -10.44 17.11 -8.44
CA GLN A 20 -9.75 16.87 -7.17
C GLN A 20 -9.36 18.21 -6.50
N ARG A 21 -8.86 19.20 -7.24
CA ARG A 21 -8.55 20.53 -6.69
C ARG A 21 -9.77 21.24 -6.11
N LYS A 22 -10.92 21.24 -6.82
CA LYS A 22 -12.16 21.80 -6.26
C LYS A 22 -12.52 21.09 -4.95
N MET A 23 -12.46 19.76 -4.91
CA MET A 23 -12.81 18.99 -3.70
C MET A 23 -11.83 19.25 -2.55
N ASP A 24 -10.54 19.40 -2.85
CA ASP A 24 -9.50 19.77 -1.87
C ASP A 24 -9.71 21.18 -1.31
N GLU A 25 -10.29 22.10 -2.09
CA GLU A 25 -10.67 23.44 -1.65
C GLU A 25 -11.94 23.41 -0.78
N VAL A 26 -12.95 22.61 -1.15
CA VAL A 26 -14.24 22.46 -0.43
C VAL A 26 -14.05 21.86 0.97
N PHE A 27 -13.20 20.84 1.09
CA PHE A 27 -13.03 20.05 2.31
C PHE A 27 -11.74 20.39 3.09
N LYS A 28 -11.10 21.52 2.74
CA LYS A 28 -9.92 22.02 3.46
C LYS A 28 -10.23 22.32 4.93
N GLY A 29 -9.38 21.83 5.83
CA GLY A 29 -9.58 21.96 7.28
C GLY A 29 -10.62 20.99 7.84
N THR A 30 -10.92 19.89 7.13
CA THR A 30 -11.76 18.78 7.60
C THR A 30 -11.10 17.42 7.40
N GLU A 31 -9.80 17.40 7.09
CA GLU A 31 -9.00 16.21 6.75
C GLU A 31 -9.10 15.14 7.85
N ASP A 32 -9.01 15.55 9.13
CA ASP A 32 -9.21 14.76 10.37
C ASP A 32 -10.47 13.86 10.39
N PHE A 33 -11.45 14.12 9.51
CA PHE A 33 -12.70 13.36 9.42
C PHE A 33 -13.36 13.26 8.03
N ILE A 34 -12.77 13.82 6.97
CA ILE A 34 -13.25 13.70 5.58
C ILE A 34 -12.08 13.41 4.64
N ALA A 35 -12.10 12.22 4.02
CA ALA A 35 -11.21 11.85 2.93
C ALA A 35 -11.93 11.97 1.58
N VAL A 36 -11.24 12.50 0.57
CA VAL A 36 -11.85 12.74 -0.76
C VAL A 36 -10.92 12.35 -1.91
N TYR A 37 -11.44 11.52 -2.81
CA TYR A 37 -10.78 11.13 -4.05
C TYR A 37 -11.73 11.30 -5.24
N ILE A 38 -11.42 12.27 -6.10
CA ILE A 38 -12.26 12.66 -7.25
C ILE A 38 -13.71 12.88 -6.78
N ASP A 39 -14.66 12.02 -7.17
CA ASP A 39 -16.08 12.06 -6.81
C ASP A 39 -16.46 11.21 -5.57
N ASP A 40 -15.55 10.37 -5.06
CA ASP A 40 -15.75 9.58 -3.85
C ASP A 40 -15.39 10.40 -2.59
N ILE A 41 -16.37 10.62 -1.70
CA ILE A 41 -16.22 11.26 -0.38
C ILE A 41 -16.44 10.20 0.71
N LEU A 42 -15.54 10.14 1.69
CA LEU A 42 -15.65 9.28 2.87
C LEU A 42 -15.54 10.10 4.16
N VAL A 43 -16.68 10.25 4.84
CA VAL A 43 -16.77 10.84 6.18
C VAL A 43 -16.57 9.76 7.23
N PHE A 44 -15.69 10.01 8.19
CA PHE A 44 -15.30 9.05 9.21
C PHE A 44 -15.29 9.68 10.61
N SER A 45 -15.50 8.87 11.66
CA SER A 45 -15.87 9.39 12.98
C SER A 45 -15.63 8.38 14.10
N GLN A 46 -15.52 8.88 15.33
CA GLN A 46 -15.23 8.04 16.49
C GLN A 46 -16.43 7.30 17.09
N ASN A 47 -17.62 7.89 16.95
CA ASN A 47 -18.90 7.41 17.46
C ASN A 47 -20.02 8.10 16.67
N GLU A 48 -21.27 7.70 16.90
CA GLU A 48 -22.43 8.24 16.18
C GLU A 48 -22.62 9.75 16.41
N ASP A 49 -22.46 10.24 17.65
CA ASP A 49 -22.56 11.67 17.97
C ASP A 49 -21.53 12.53 17.22
N ALA A 50 -20.30 12.02 17.06
CA ALA A 50 -19.29 12.64 16.21
C ALA A 50 -19.70 12.53 14.73
N HIS A 51 -20.21 11.38 14.28
CA HIS A 51 -20.63 11.16 12.90
C HIS A 51 -21.76 12.11 12.47
N ILE A 52 -22.76 12.34 13.32
CA ILE A 52 -23.83 13.29 13.07
C ILE A 52 -23.29 14.72 12.91
N LYS A 53 -22.26 15.11 13.68
CA LYS A 53 -21.59 16.42 13.56
C LYS A 53 -20.76 16.51 12.28
N HIS A 54 -19.97 15.47 11.99
CA HIS A 54 -19.08 15.41 10.83
C HIS A 54 -19.87 15.38 9.51
N LEU A 55 -20.99 14.64 9.47
CA LEU A 55 -21.93 14.63 8.35
C LEU A 55 -22.61 15.99 8.13
N ARG A 56 -22.96 16.73 9.20
CA ARG A 56 -23.49 18.10 9.06
C ARG A 56 -22.46 19.02 8.41
N ILE A 57 -21.23 19.06 8.93
CA ILE A 57 -20.14 19.88 8.36
C ILE A 57 -19.90 19.52 6.89
N MET A 58 -19.90 18.23 6.55
CA MET A 58 -19.78 17.76 5.17
C MET A 58 -20.91 18.26 4.26
N LEU A 59 -22.17 18.17 4.72
CA LEU A 59 -23.34 18.64 3.96
C LEU A 59 -23.37 20.16 3.83
N ASP A 60 -23.03 20.89 4.89
CA ASP A 60 -22.93 22.35 4.89
C ASP A 60 -21.90 22.83 3.85
N ARG A 61 -20.71 22.20 3.81
CA ARG A 61 -19.66 22.46 2.80
C ARG A 61 -20.14 22.17 1.37
N ILE A 62 -20.86 21.08 1.18
CA ILE A 62 -21.43 20.69 -0.13
C ILE A 62 -22.45 21.72 -0.61
N GLN A 63 -23.33 22.18 0.27
CA GLN A 63 -24.32 23.20 -0.03
C GLN A 63 -23.67 24.56 -0.32
N GLU A 64 -22.69 24.98 0.49
CA GLU A 64 -21.89 26.21 0.30
C GLU A 64 -21.23 26.25 -1.09
N HIS A 65 -20.68 25.12 -1.57
CA HIS A 65 -19.92 25.04 -2.82
C HIS A 65 -20.71 24.53 -4.03
N GLY A 66 -22.05 24.43 -3.91
CA GLY A 66 -22.94 24.01 -4.99
C GLY A 66 -22.65 22.60 -5.52
N LEU A 67 -22.22 21.68 -4.66
CA LEU A 67 -22.03 20.28 -5.02
C LEU A 67 -23.36 19.51 -4.88
N VAL A 68 -23.55 18.50 -5.73
CA VAL A 68 -24.77 17.67 -5.77
C VAL A 68 -24.42 16.22 -5.49
N LEU A 69 -24.88 15.71 -4.35
CA LEU A 69 -24.75 14.29 -4.01
C LEU A 69 -25.77 13.44 -4.78
N SER A 70 -25.45 12.17 -5.01
CA SER A 70 -26.33 11.18 -5.61
C SER A 70 -26.92 10.28 -4.52
N PRO A 71 -28.20 10.44 -4.10
CA PRO A 71 -28.74 9.72 -2.95
C PRO A 71 -28.73 8.19 -3.13
N THR A 72 -28.85 7.71 -4.38
CA THR A 72 -28.83 6.29 -4.74
C THR A 72 -27.45 5.65 -4.70
N LYS A 73 -26.37 6.44 -4.60
CA LYS A 73 -25.00 5.96 -4.40
C LYS A 73 -24.51 6.12 -2.95
N MET A 74 -25.26 6.84 -2.12
CA MET A 74 -24.80 7.25 -0.79
C MET A 74 -24.99 6.11 0.22
N THR A 75 -23.97 5.90 1.06
CA THR A 75 -24.01 4.93 2.18
C THR A 75 -23.60 5.66 3.45
N VAL A 76 -24.43 5.56 4.49
CA VAL A 76 -24.31 6.33 5.74
C VAL A 76 -24.43 5.39 6.94
N GLY A 77 -23.73 5.69 8.05
CA GLY A 77 -23.89 4.96 9.31
C GLY A 77 -23.52 3.48 9.20
N LYS A 78 -22.37 3.15 8.60
CA LYS A 78 -21.87 1.77 8.48
C LYS A 78 -20.56 1.57 9.23
N THR A 79 -20.44 0.45 9.93
CA THR A 79 -19.24 0.00 10.62
C THR A 79 -18.18 -0.61 9.69
N GLN A 80 -18.57 -0.93 8.45
CA GLN A 80 -17.69 -1.32 7.34
C GLN A 80 -18.20 -0.67 6.04
N ILE A 81 -17.31 -0.13 5.20
CA ILE A 81 -17.66 0.54 3.94
C ILE A 81 -16.71 0.15 2.80
N GLU A 82 -17.22 0.13 1.56
CA GLU A 82 -16.40 -0.01 0.35
C GLU A 82 -15.90 1.36 -0.13
N PHE A 83 -14.58 1.50 -0.29
CA PHE A 83 -13.94 2.74 -0.77
C PHE A 83 -12.61 2.38 -1.46
N LEU A 84 -12.36 2.95 -2.65
CA LEU A 84 -11.12 2.80 -3.44
C LEU A 84 -10.61 1.35 -3.59
N GLY A 85 -11.50 0.39 -3.83
CA GLY A 85 -11.15 -1.02 -4.03
C GLY A 85 -10.89 -1.82 -2.74
N ALA A 86 -11.04 -1.19 -1.58
CA ALA A 86 -10.98 -1.83 -0.27
C ALA A 86 -12.37 -1.91 0.39
N ILE A 87 -12.48 -2.77 1.39
CA ILE A 87 -13.46 -2.71 2.48
C ILE A 87 -12.72 -2.26 3.73
N ILE A 88 -13.28 -1.30 4.46
CA ILE A 88 -12.63 -0.59 5.56
C ILE A 88 -13.56 -0.60 6.76
N GLY A 89 -13.09 -1.06 7.92
CA GLY A 89 -13.89 -1.10 9.14
C GLY A 89 -13.27 -1.94 10.26
N GLN A 90 -13.67 -1.68 11.52
CA GLN A 90 -13.18 -2.34 12.74
C GLN A 90 -11.63 -2.45 12.84
N GLY A 91 -10.90 -1.36 12.58
CA GLY A 91 -9.42 -1.33 12.61
C GLY A 91 -8.71 -2.06 11.46
N GLU A 92 -9.45 -2.54 10.44
CA GLU A 92 -8.95 -3.38 9.35
C GLU A 92 -9.22 -2.82 7.94
N ILE A 93 -8.38 -3.23 6.99
CA ILE A 93 -8.57 -3.06 5.55
C ILE A 93 -8.59 -4.46 4.90
N LYS A 94 -9.57 -4.72 4.04
CA LYS A 94 -9.70 -5.95 3.26
C LYS A 94 -9.78 -5.60 1.78
N LEU A 95 -9.23 -6.45 0.91
CA LEU A 95 -9.40 -6.31 -0.54
C LEU A 95 -10.86 -6.61 -0.92
N GLN A 96 -11.47 -5.82 -1.81
CA GLN A 96 -12.87 -6.06 -2.21
C GLN A 96 -13.08 -7.47 -2.82
N PRO A 97 -14.15 -8.19 -2.43
CA PRO A 97 -14.47 -9.51 -2.98
C PRO A 97 -14.60 -9.53 -4.51
N ASN A 98 -15.05 -8.43 -5.12
CA ASN A 98 -15.12 -8.29 -6.58
C ASN A 98 -13.74 -8.32 -7.26
N ILE A 99 -12.67 -7.88 -6.58
CA ILE A 99 -11.30 -7.92 -7.10
C ILE A 99 -10.74 -9.35 -6.97
N ILE A 100 -10.92 -9.97 -5.79
CA ILE A 100 -10.57 -11.37 -5.54
C ILE A 100 -11.23 -12.27 -6.60
N LYS A 101 -12.55 -12.14 -6.78
CA LYS A 101 -13.34 -12.84 -7.80
C LYS A 101 -12.74 -12.71 -9.21
N ARG A 102 -12.38 -11.49 -9.64
CA ARG A 102 -11.75 -11.24 -10.96
C ARG A 102 -10.35 -11.83 -11.11
N VAL A 103 -9.61 -12.08 -10.03
CA VAL A 103 -8.36 -12.87 -10.06
C VAL A 103 -8.65 -14.37 -10.19
N LEU A 104 -9.68 -14.88 -9.50
CA LEU A 104 -10.02 -16.30 -9.46
C LEU A 104 -10.69 -16.80 -10.75
N GLU A 105 -11.66 -16.07 -11.30
CA GLU A 105 -12.38 -16.45 -12.53
C GLU A 105 -11.48 -16.50 -13.77
N LYS A 106 -10.49 -15.60 -13.83
CA LYS A 106 -9.60 -15.42 -14.98
C LYS A 106 -8.62 -16.59 -15.13
N GLY A 107 -8.70 -17.36 -16.21
CA GLY A 107 -7.93 -18.60 -16.35
C GLY A 107 -7.94 -19.23 -17.74
N GLY A 108 -7.31 -20.40 -17.86
CA GLY A 108 -7.25 -21.18 -19.10
C GLY A 108 -6.73 -20.37 -20.29
N GLN A 109 -7.36 -20.57 -21.45
CA GLN A 109 -6.97 -19.94 -22.72
C GLN A 109 -6.81 -18.41 -22.64
N GLU A 110 -7.53 -17.71 -21.74
CA GLU A 110 -7.37 -16.26 -21.63
C GLU A 110 -5.96 -15.87 -21.15
N LEU A 111 -5.38 -16.61 -20.19
CA LEU A 111 -4.03 -16.38 -19.67
C LEU A 111 -2.92 -16.80 -20.63
N GLU A 112 -3.21 -17.66 -21.60
CA GLU A 112 -2.29 -17.96 -22.70
C GLU A 112 -2.20 -16.79 -23.70
N THR A 113 -3.17 -15.86 -23.70
CA THR A 113 -3.08 -14.62 -24.48
C THR A 113 -2.25 -13.56 -23.77
N LYS A 114 -1.41 -12.85 -24.55
CA LYS A 114 -0.63 -11.70 -24.06
C LYS A 114 -1.51 -10.60 -23.44
N THR A 115 -2.74 -10.42 -23.92
CA THR A 115 -3.69 -9.43 -23.42
C THR A 115 -4.32 -9.88 -22.10
N GLY A 116 -4.78 -11.12 -22.01
CA GLY A 116 -5.37 -11.69 -20.79
C GLY A 116 -4.36 -11.80 -19.65
N MET A 117 -3.14 -12.28 -19.91
CA MET A 117 -2.05 -12.30 -18.91
C MET A 117 -1.73 -10.89 -18.41
N ARG A 118 -1.57 -9.90 -19.30
CA ARG A 118 -1.35 -8.49 -18.89
C ARG A 118 -2.50 -7.92 -18.06
N SER A 119 -3.75 -8.24 -18.42
CA SER A 119 -4.94 -7.84 -17.66
C SER A 119 -4.95 -8.47 -16.26
N TRP A 120 -4.61 -9.74 -16.12
CA TRP A 120 -4.56 -10.45 -14.85
C TRP A 120 -3.44 -9.93 -13.93
N LEU A 121 -2.23 -9.77 -14.47
CA LEU A 121 -1.11 -9.11 -13.79
C LEU A 121 -1.42 -7.67 -13.38
N GLY A 122 -2.29 -6.97 -14.12
CA GLY A 122 -2.79 -5.64 -13.77
C GLY A 122 -3.69 -5.67 -12.52
N ILE A 123 -4.64 -6.61 -12.45
CA ILE A 123 -5.52 -6.79 -11.27
C ILE A 123 -4.70 -7.18 -10.04
N LEU A 124 -3.70 -8.05 -10.20
CA LEU A 124 -2.80 -8.45 -9.11
C LEU A 124 -1.91 -7.30 -8.62
N ASN A 125 -1.41 -6.43 -9.53
CA ASN A 125 -0.70 -5.22 -9.12
C ASN A 125 -1.57 -4.21 -8.39
N TYR A 126 -2.89 -4.18 -8.61
CA TYR A 126 -3.81 -3.37 -7.81
C TYR A 126 -3.92 -3.91 -6.38
N ALA A 127 -3.97 -5.24 -6.22
CA ALA A 127 -3.97 -5.92 -4.92
C ALA A 127 -2.60 -5.96 -4.22
N ARG A 128 -1.57 -5.31 -4.78
CA ARG A 128 -0.15 -5.39 -4.35
C ARG A 128 0.07 -5.25 -2.85
N ASN A 129 -0.57 -4.28 -2.22
CA ASN A 129 -0.26 -3.93 -0.83
C ASN A 129 -0.84 -4.95 0.17
N PHE A 130 -1.73 -5.85 -0.29
CA PHE A 130 -2.26 -6.99 0.45
C PHE A 130 -1.43 -8.27 0.25
N ILE A 131 -0.69 -8.40 -0.86
CA ILE A 131 -0.03 -9.66 -1.24
C ILE A 131 1.46 -9.65 -0.84
N PRO A 132 1.90 -10.47 0.12
CA PRO A 132 3.31 -10.60 0.45
C PRO A 132 4.11 -11.09 -0.75
N ASN A 133 5.32 -10.55 -0.92
CA ASN A 133 6.29 -10.96 -1.95
C ASN A 133 5.76 -10.96 -3.42
N LEU A 134 4.69 -10.23 -3.74
CA LEU A 134 4.07 -10.18 -5.08
C LEU A 134 5.09 -9.98 -6.23
N GLY A 135 6.09 -9.12 -6.04
CA GLY A 135 7.14 -8.85 -7.04
C GLY A 135 8.01 -10.06 -7.38
N LYS A 136 8.26 -10.95 -6.40
CA LYS A 136 8.88 -12.27 -6.59
C LYS A 136 7.87 -13.26 -7.21
N LEU A 137 6.63 -13.25 -6.72
CA LEU A 137 5.55 -14.16 -7.14
C LEU A 137 5.15 -14.05 -8.61
N LEU A 138 4.84 -12.84 -9.09
CA LEU A 138 4.45 -12.60 -10.49
C LEU A 138 5.63 -12.76 -11.47
N SER A 139 6.80 -13.14 -10.96
CA SER A 139 8.06 -12.85 -11.62
C SER A 139 8.26 -13.57 -12.96
N PRO A 140 8.10 -14.90 -13.06
CA PRO A 140 8.20 -15.62 -14.34
C PRO A 140 7.09 -15.21 -15.32
N LEU A 141 5.90 -14.89 -14.79
CA LEU A 141 4.71 -14.57 -15.59
C LEU A 141 4.85 -13.25 -16.36
N TYR A 142 5.64 -12.30 -15.86
CA TYR A 142 5.99 -11.11 -16.65
C TYR A 142 6.74 -11.45 -17.94
N ALA A 143 7.62 -12.46 -17.94
CA ALA A 143 8.36 -12.87 -19.12
C ALA A 143 7.43 -13.34 -20.26
N LYS A 144 6.33 -14.02 -19.92
CA LYS A 144 5.28 -14.45 -20.86
C LYS A 144 4.59 -13.29 -21.59
N THR A 145 4.68 -12.06 -21.04
CA THR A 145 4.14 -10.83 -21.65
C THR A 145 5.15 -9.99 -22.43
N SER A 146 6.42 -10.40 -22.43
CA SER A 146 7.52 -9.73 -23.14
C SER A 146 7.33 -9.78 -24.67
N PRO A 147 7.89 -8.83 -25.45
CA PRO A 147 8.03 -9.00 -26.89
C PRO A 147 8.89 -10.22 -27.26
N THR A 148 9.97 -10.46 -26.51
CA THR A 148 11.05 -11.43 -26.77
C THR A 148 11.03 -12.70 -25.91
N GLY A 149 10.15 -12.77 -24.91
CA GLY A 149 10.04 -13.93 -24.01
C GLY A 149 9.20 -15.07 -24.61
N GLU A 150 9.45 -16.29 -24.13
CA GLU A 150 8.56 -17.43 -24.39
C GLU A 150 7.16 -17.11 -23.88
N ARG A 151 6.13 -17.20 -24.74
CA ARG A 151 4.74 -16.90 -24.37
C ARG A 151 3.95 -18.12 -23.88
N ARG A 152 4.44 -19.33 -24.17
CA ARG A 152 3.77 -20.59 -23.83
C ARG A 152 3.77 -20.77 -22.31
N MET A 153 2.61 -21.09 -21.74
CA MET A 153 2.50 -21.50 -20.34
C MET A 153 2.96 -22.97 -20.22
N ASN A 154 3.94 -23.22 -19.35
CA ASN A 154 4.39 -24.56 -19.00
C ASN A 154 3.73 -25.03 -17.68
N ARG A 155 4.05 -26.24 -17.20
CA ARG A 155 3.46 -26.81 -15.97
C ARG A 155 3.77 -25.99 -14.71
N GLN A 156 4.96 -25.39 -14.62
CA GLN A 156 5.36 -24.55 -13.48
C GLN A 156 4.61 -23.22 -13.49
N ASP A 157 4.43 -22.60 -14.66
CA ASP A 157 3.64 -21.36 -14.80
C ASP A 157 2.18 -21.56 -14.33
N TRP A 158 1.57 -22.71 -14.65
CA TRP A 158 0.23 -23.05 -14.20
C TRP A 158 0.13 -23.35 -12.70
N LEU A 159 1.13 -24.03 -12.13
CA LEU A 159 1.21 -24.23 -10.67
C LEU A 159 1.32 -22.89 -9.94
N LEU A 160 2.14 -21.96 -10.47
CA LEU A 160 2.31 -20.62 -9.95
C LEU A 160 1.03 -19.77 -10.05
N VAL A 161 0.31 -19.84 -11.17
CA VAL A 161 -1.01 -19.19 -11.32
C VAL A 161 -2.00 -19.69 -10.27
N ASN A 162 -2.06 -21.01 -10.03
CA ASN A 162 -2.96 -21.59 -9.04
C ASN A 162 -2.56 -21.18 -7.61
N GLN A 163 -1.26 -21.18 -7.29
CA GLN A 163 -0.72 -20.72 -6.01
C GLN A 163 -1.03 -19.23 -5.74
N ILE A 164 -0.94 -18.37 -6.76
CA ILE A 164 -1.33 -16.96 -6.66
C ILE A 164 -2.84 -16.83 -6.40
N LYS A 165 -3.69 -17.65 -7.05
CA LYS A 165 -5.14 -17.66 -6.81
C LYS A 165 -5.48 -18.10 -5.38
N GLU A 166 -4.88 -19.19 -4.91
CA GLU A 166 -5.06 -19.72 -3.56
C GLU A 166 -4.65 -18.70 -2.49
N LEU A 167 -3.52 -17.99 -2.70
CA LEU A 167 -3.11 -16.89 -1.83
C LEU A 167 -4.14 -15.74 -1.86
N VAL A 168 -4.55 -15.29 -3.05
CA VAL A 168 -5.48 -14.15 -3.20
C VAL A 168 -6.88 -14.45 -2.65
N GLN A 169 -7.31 -15.72 -2.70
CA GLN A 169 -8.57 -16.18 -2.09
C GLN A 169 -8.55 -16.09 -0.55
N ASN A 170 -7.38 -16.29 0.07
CA ASN A 170 -7.21 -16.40 1.51
C ASN A 170 -6.43 -15.23 2.12
N LEU A 171 -6.49 -14.04 1.49
CA LEU A 171 -5.81 -12.85 1.99
C LEU A 171 -6.35 -12.43 3.37
N PRO A 172 -5.48 -12.31 4.40
CA PRO A 172 -5.90 -11.78 5.69
C PRO A 172 -6.18 -10.28 5.60
N PRO A 173 -6.97 -9.71 6.53
CA PRO A 173 -7.02 -8.27 6.72
C PRO A 173 -5.64 -7.68 7.02
N LEU A 174 -5.41 -6.48 6.50
CA LEU A 174 -4.33 -5.61 6.95
C LEU A 174 -4.85 -4.77 8.13
N SER A 175 -4.02 -4.53 9.13
CA SER A 175 -4.38 -3.74 10.30
C SER A 175 -3.90 -2.31 10.17
N ILE A 176 -4.82 -1.38 10.34
CA ILE A 176 -4.58 0.06 10.29
C ILE A 176 -3.74 0.46 11.53
N PRO A 177 -2.60 1.15 11.37
CA PRO A 177 -1.85 1.65 12.52
C PRO A 177 -2.63 2.78 13.20
N PRO A 178 -2.67 2.85 14.54
CA PRO A 178 -3.12 4.04 15.25
C PRO A 178 -1.99 5.08 15.27
N LYS A 179 -2.35 6.36 15.40
CA LYS A 179 -1.42 7.51 15.39
C LYS A 179 -0.12 7.30 16.18
N ASP A 180 -0.23 6.86 17.42
CA ASP A 180 0.88 6.80 18.38
C ASP A 180 1.66 5.46 18.38
N ALA A 181 1.51 4.64 17.34
CA ALA A 181 2.17 3.33 17.26
C ALA A 181 3.63 3.39 16.81
N ALA A 182 4.41 2.43 17.31
CA ALA A 182 5.76 2.20 16.82
C ALA A 182 5.71 1.44 15.48
N MET A 183 6.16 2.10 14.42
CA MET A 183 6.25 1.53 13.08
C MET A 183 7.51 0.68 12.90
N VAL A 184 7.36 -0.47 12.25
CA VAL A 184 8.41 -1.48 12.06
C VAL A 184 8.42 -1.96 10.61
N LEU A 185 9.48 -1.67 9.87
CA LEU A 185 9.70 -2.13 8.50
C LEU A 185 10.68 -3.31 8.50
N GLU A 186 10.23 -4.51 8.13
CA GLU A 186 11.11 -5.65 7.84
C GLU A 186 11.38 -5.70 6.32
N THR A 187 12.65 -5.86 5.92
CA THR A 187 13.09 -5.86 4.51
C THR A 187 14.05 -7.00 4.20
N ASP A 188 13.97 -7.53 2.98
CA ASP A 188 14.86 -8.58 2.44
C ASP A 188 15.20 -8.31 0.96
N GLY A 189 16.45 -8.55 0.56
CA GLY A 189 17.03 -8.09 -0.71
C GLY A 189 17.88 -9.12 -1.45
N CYS A 190 17.27 -10.21 -1.94
CA CYS A 190 17.97 -11.19 -2.76
C CYS A 190 18.46 -10.63 -4.11
N MET A 191 19.30 -11.42 -4.82
CA MET A 191 19.87 -11.06 -6.14
C MET A 191 18.83 -10.67 -7.19
N ASP A 192 17.62 -11.19 -7.07
CA ASP A 192 16.55 -11.13 -8.07
C ASP A 192 15.51 -10.01 -7.84
N GLY A 193 15.55 -9.38 -6.66
CA GLY A 193 14.56 -8.40 -6.25
C GLY A 193 14.48 -8.23 -4.74
N TRP A 194 13.44 -7.55 -4.27
CA TRP A 194 13.28 -7.16 -2.87
C TRP A 194 11.85 -7.39 -2.37
N GLY A 195 11.74 -7.61 -1.06
CA GLY A 195 10.50 -7.61 -0.30
C GLY A 195 10.58 -6.65 0.89
N GLY A 196 9.45 -6.09 1.27
CA GLY A 196 9.29 -5.27 2.48
C GLY A 196 7.89 -5.41 3.06
N VAL A 197 7.78 -5.52 4.37
CA VAL A 197 6.51 -5.47 5.10
C VAL A 197 6.57 -4.37 6.15
N ILE A 198 5.64 -3.43 6.06
CA ILE A 198 5.45 -2.42 7.10
C ILE A 198 4.40 -2.93 8.11
N LYS A 199 4.80 -2.93 9.37
CA LYS A 199 4.03 -3.40 10.51
C LYS A 199 3.95 -2.30 11.56
N TRP A 200 3.01 -2.41 12.48
CA TRP A 200 2.88 -1.54 13.65
C TRP A 200 2.74 -2.38 14.92
N LYS A 201 3.14 -1.82 16.06
CA LYS A 201 2.83 -2.35 17.41
C LYS A 201 2.50 -1.21 18.38
N PRO A 202 1.72 -1.44 19.45
CA PRO A 202 1.19 -0.35 20.28
C PRO A 202 2.27 0.55 20.90
N LYS A 203 3.39 -0.02 21.35
CA LYS A 203 4.54 0.73 21.91
C LYS A 203 5.87 0.18 21.39
N LYS A 204 6.90 1.03 21.34
CA LYS A 204 8.24 0.69 20.82
C LYS A 204 8.89 -0.53 21.51
N ASN A 205 8.59 -0.73 22.80
CA ASN A 205 9.16 -1.82 23.60
C ASN A 205 8.29 -3.10 23.63
N ASP A 206 7.14 -3.11 22.97
CA ASP A 206 6.25 -4.28 22.95
C ASP A 206 6.88 -5.48 22.21
N PRO A 207 6.57 -6.73 22.60
CA PRO A 207 7.13 -7.93 21.98
C PRO A 207 6.65 -8.11 20.53
N ARG A 208 7.50 -8.74 19.69
CA ARG A 208 7.23 -8.95 18.25
C ARG A 208 5.89 -9.63 17.93
N MET A 209 5.36 -10.43 18.87
CA MET A 209 4.04 -11.08 18.75
C MET A 209 2.84 -10.13 18.69
N LEU A 210 3.01 -8.85 19.05
CA LEU A 210 1.98 -7.81 18.93
C LEU A 210 2.10 -6.99 17.63
N GLU A 211 3.08 -7.29 16.78
CA GLU A 211 3.26 -6.61 15.49
C GLU A 211 2.23 -7.07 14.46
N LYS A 212 1.49 -6.13 13.87
CA LYS A 212 0.46 -6.41 12.85
C LYS A 212 0.81 -5.72 11.52
N PRO A 213 0.65 -6.38 10.36
CA PRO A 213 0.98 -5.81 9.06
C PRO A 213 -0.02 -4.74 8.62
N CYS A 214 0.49 -3.59 8.15
CA CYS A 214 -0.31 -2.56 7.49
C CYS A 214 -0.30 -2.73 5.97
N ALA A 215 0.82 -3.18 5.39
CA ALA A 215 0.99 -3.38 3.95
C ALA A 215 2.28 -4.14 3.59
N TYR A 216 2.28 -4.69 2.38
CA TYR A 216 3.44 -5.29 1.72
C TYR A 216 3.89 -4.44 0.53
N ALA A 217 5.20 -4.40 0.28
CA ALA A 217 5.78 -3.96 -0.97
C ALA A 217 6.82 -4.97 -1.45
N SER A 218 7.02 -5.07 -2.76
CA SER A 218 8.04 -5.94 -3.33
C SER A 218 8.29 -5.59 -4.78
N GLY A 219 9.50 -5.86 -5.27
CA GLY A 219 9.89 -5.46 -6.61
C GLY A 219 11.11 -6.21 -7.11
N LYS A 220 11.59 -5.76 -8.28
CA LYS A 220 12.72 -6.33 -9.01
C LYS A 220 13.72 -5.21 -9.25
N PHE A 221 15.00 -5.55 -9.24
CA PHE A 221 16.08 -4.71 -9.75
C PHE A 221 16.98 -5.55 -10.66
N SER A 222 17.88 -4.90 -11.40
CA SER A 222 19.07 -5.60 -11.93
C SER A 222 20.06 -5.74 -10.77
N PRO A 223 20.66 -6.92 -10.50
CA PRO A 223 21.43 -7.19 -9.28
C PRO A 223 22.53 -6.14 -9.03
N PRO A 224 22.37 -5.28 -8.02
CA PRO A 224 23.42 -4.34 -7.64
C PRO A 224 24.44 -5.04 -6.74
N LYS A 225 25.63 -4.45 -6.56
CA LYS A 225 26.66 -4.99 -5.63
C LYS A 225 26.27 -4.95 -4.15
N ASP A 226 25.10 -4.40 -3.83
CA ASP A 226 24.56 -4.21 -2.49
C ASP A 226 23.02 -4.30 -2.53
N ALA A 227 22.50 -5.52 -2.76
CA ALA A 227 21.06 -5.77 -2.95
C ALA A 227 20.22 -5.34 -1.74
N GLU A 228 20.66 -5.63 -0.51
CA GLU A 228 20.00 -5.24 0.74
C GLU A 228 19.82 -3.72 0.92
N ILE A 229 20.83 -2.91 0.55
CA ILE A 229 20.72 -1.45 0.62
C ILE A 229 19.60 -0.96 -0.31
N HIS A 230 19.49 -1.57 -1.50
CA HIS A 230 18.43 -1.25 -2.44
C HIS A 230 17.08 -1.79 -1.99
N ALA A 231 17.01 -2.94 -1.31
CA ALA A 231 15.78 -3.46 -0.71
C ALA A 231 15.23 -2.54 0.39
N VAL A 232 16.11 -2.04 1.28
CA VAL A 232 15.75 -1.03 2.28
C VAL A 232 15.25 0.26 1.61
N MET A 233 16.04 0.85 0.71
CA MET A 233 15.66 2.11 0.03
C MET A 233 14.35 1.98 -0.77
N ASN A 234 14.15 0.89 -1.51
CA ASN A 234 12.91 0.68 -2.27
C ASN A 234 11.71 0.42 -1.35
N SER A 235 11.86 -0.36 -0.28
CA SER A 235 10.79 -0.63 0.67
C SER A 235 10.34 0.67 1.35
N LEU A 236 11.29 1.49 1.81
CA LEU A 236 11.05 2.84 2.33
C LEU A 236 10.32 3.72 1.30
N ALA A 237 10.81 3.78 0.05
CA ALA A 237 10.18 4.59 -1.00
C ALA A 237 8.73 4.16 -1.33
N ASN A 238 8.43 2.85 -1.30
CA ASN A 238 7.09 2.32 -1.62
C ASN A 238 6.12 2.33 -0.43
N LEU A 239 6.63 2.29 0.81
CA LEU A 239 5.83 2.23 2.04
C LEU A 239 5.87 3.52 2.86
N LYS A 240 6.46 4.60 2.32
CA LYS A 240 6.65 5.91 3.00
C LYS A 240 5.42 6.42 3.76
N LEU A 241 4.25 6.21 3.18
CA LEU A 241 2.97 6.74 3.65
C LEU A 241 2.58 6.20 5.02
N TYR A 242 2.87 4.92 5.27
CA TYR A 242 2.51 4.25 6.52
C TYR A 242 3.34 4.71 7.73
N TYR A 243 4.45 5.42 7.52
CA TYR A 243 5.35 5.86 8.58
C TYR A 243 5.68 7.36 8.57
N LEU A 244 5.22 8.13 7.57
CA LEU A 244 5.58 9.54 7.38
C LEU A 244 5.22 10.43 8.59
N GLU A 245 4.13 10.09 9.27
CA GLU A 245 3.59 10.81 10.43
C GLU A 245 3.99 10.18 11.77
N SER A 246 4.83 9.15 11.76
CA SER A 246 5.25 8.45 12.99
C SER A 246 6.48 9.08 13.64
N ASP A 247 6.51 9.10 14.98
CA ASP A 247 7.65 9.58 15.80
C ASP A 247 8.99 8.85 15.54
N GLY A 248 8.96 7.74 14.79
CA GLY A 248 10.18 7.08 14.31
C GLY A 248 9.94 5.67 13.78
N LEU A 249 10.82 5.26 12.86
CA LEU A 249 10.76 3.96 12.20
C LEU A 249 11.85 3.02 12.70
N LEU A 250 11.47 1.77 12.95
CA LEU A 250 12.39 0.65 13.20
C LEU A 250 12.55 -0.16 11.91
N VAL A 251 13.74 -0.13 11.30
CA VAL A 251 14.07 -0.93 10.12
C VAL A 251 14.83 -2.17 10.54
N ARG A 252 14.33 -3.34 10.15
CA ARG A 252 14.95 -4.65 10.36
C ARG A 252 15.45 -5.24 9.05
N THR A 253 16.70 -5.69 9.07
CA THR A 253 17.37 -6.38 7.97
C THR A 253 18.35 -7.38 8.55
N ASP A 254 18.57 -8.49 7.85
CA ASP A 254 19.64 -9.46 8.15
C ASP A 254 21.03 -8.95 7.75
N CYS A 255 21.08 -7.86 6.98
CA CYS A 255 22.29 -7.24 6.48
C CYS A 255 23.10 -6.55 7.59
N GLN A 256 23.88 -7.34 8.33
CA GLN A 256 24.74 -6.89 9.42
C GLN A 256 25.74 -5.78 8.99
N ALA A 257 26.01 -5.64 7.68
CA ALA A 257 26.76 -4.51 7.12
C ALA A 257 26.04 -3.15 7.28
N ILE A 258 24.70 -3.09 7.15
CA ILE A 258 23.90 -1.88 7.33
C ILE A 258 23.87 -1.47 8.81
N ILE A 259 23.61 -2.43 9.72
CA ILE A 259 23.55 -2.19 11.17
C ILE A 259 24.92 -1.81 11.73
N SER A 260 25.98 -2.56 11.38
CA SER A 260 27.34 -2.22 11.82
C SER A 260 27.89 -0.95 11.17
N PHE A 261 27.35 -0.52 10.03
CA PHE A 261 27.60 0.81 9.48
C PHE A 261 26.90 1.89 10.31
N PHE A 262 25.57 1.81 10.47
CA PHE A 262 24.77 2.86 11.13
C PHE A 262 25.20 3.08 12.59
N ASN A 263 25.51 2.01 13.32
CA ASN A 263 26.04 2.07 14.69
C ASN A 263 27.47 2.64 14.78
N LYS A 264 28.24 2.66 13.68
CA LYS A 264 29.61 3.21 13.63
C LYS A 264 29.72 4.59 13.00
N SER A 265 28.71 5.05 12.25
CA SER A 265 28.72 6.35 11.57
C SER A 265 28.77 7.56 12.52
N ASN A 266 28.50 7.38 13.81
CA ASN A 266 28.77 8.39 14.84
C ASN A 266 30.28 8.64 15.11
N VAL A 267 31.18 7.82 14.58
CA VAL A 267 32.63 7.90 14.84
C VAL A 267 33.46 8.21 13.60
N ASN A 268 33.07 7.73 12.41
CA ASN A 268 33.80 7.99 11.15
C ASN A 268 32.85 8.12 9.95
N LYS A 269 33.01 9.18 9.15
CA LYS A 269 32.30 9.34 7.87
C LYS A 269 32.90 8.39 6.80
N PRO A 270 32.09 7.66 6.02
CA PRO A 270 32.59 6.69 5.04
C PRO A 270 33.16 7.36 3.79
N SER A 271 34.29 6.83 3.29
CA SER A 271 34.89 7.22 2.00
C SER A 271 34.22 6.60 0.76
N ARG A 272 33.09 5.89 0.93
CA ARG A 272 32.41 5.14 -0.15
C ARG A 272 31.07 5.78 -0.49
N VAL A 273 30.97 6.36 -1.69
CA VAL A 273 29.80 7.09 -2.24
C VAL A 273 28.46 6.41 -1.95
N ARG A 274 28.36 5.08 -2.10
CA ARG A 274 27.11 4.33 -1.85
C ARG A 274 26.54 4.48 -0.43
N TRP A 275 27.39 4.58 0.58
CA TRP A 275 26.94 4.79 1.96
C TRP A 275 26.55 6.25 2.21
N VAL A 276 27.13 7.20 1.46
CA VAL A 276 26.70 8.60 1.49
C VAL A 276 25.29 8.73 0.90
N VAL A 277 25.03 8.11 -0.25
CA VAL A 277 23.68 8.07 -0.88
C VAL A 277 22.65 7.39 0.03
N PHE A 278 23.03 6.31 0.72
CA PHE A 278 22.13 5.65 1.67
C PHE A 278 21.81 6.55 2.89
N VAL A 279 22.82 7.20 3.49
CA VAL A 279 22.61 8.13 4.62
C VAL A 279 21.76 9.33 4.18
N ASP A 280 22.09 9.94 3.03
CA ASP A 280 21.36 11.07 2.45
C ASP A 280 19.87 10.74 2.28
N PHE A 281 19.57 9.59 1.64
CA PHE A 281 18.21 9.09 1.47
C PHE A 281 17.47 8.88 2.81
N ILE A 282 18.14 8.28 3.81
CA ILE A 282 17.55 8.08 5.15
C ILE A 282 17.29 9.42 5.85
N THR A 283 18.22 10.38 5.80
CA THR A 283 18.01 11.72 6.37
C THR A 283 16.93 12.51 5.63
N GLY A 284 16.80 12.31 4.32
CA GLY A 284 15.74 12.89 3.48
C GLY A 284 14.34 12.31 3.69
N LEU A 285 14.17 11.33 4.60
CA LEU A 285 12.84 10.86 4.99
C LEU A 285 12.08 11.85 5.89
N GLY A 286 12.80 12.66 6.67
CA GLY A 286 12.23 13.62 7.64
C GLY A 286 11.85 13.02 9.01
N ILE A 287 12.00 11.70 9.19
CA ILE A 287 11.71 10.98 10.45
C ILE A 287 12.95 10.29 10.99
N PRO A 288 13.08 10.06 12.32
CA PRO A 288 14.21 9.33 12.88
C PRO A 288 14.09 7.83 12.57
N VAL A 289 15.13 7.27 11.95
CA VAL A 289 15.21 5.83 11.62
C VAL A 289 16.20 5.13 12.55
N THR A 290 15.79 3.99 13.08
CA THR A 290 16.62 3.09 13.90
C THR A 290 16.75 1.73 13.21
N PHE A 291 17.92 1.10 13.30
CA PHE A 291 18.21 -0.18 12.65
C PHE A 291 18.42 -1.29 13.69
N GLU A 292 17.77 -2.43 13.47
CA GLU A 292 17.86 -3.65 14.29
C GLU A 292 18.26 -4.83 13.40
N HIS A 293 19.16 -5.68 13.90
CA HIS A 293 19.49 -6.93 13.20
C HIS A 293 18.39 -7.96 13.44
N ILE A 294 18.06 -8.71 12.39
CA ILE A 294 17.18 -9.86 12.47
C ILE A 294 17.89 -11.04 11.79
N ASP A 295 18.11 -12.13 12.52
CA ASP A 295 18.58 -13.37 11.91
C ASP A 295 17.58 -13.78 10.81
N GLY A 296 18.06 -14.17 9.63
CA GLY A 296 17.18 -14.59 8.53
C GLY A 296 16.20 -15.72 8.90
N LYS A 297 16.55 -16.52 9.91
CA LYS A 297 15.70 -17.56 10.52
C LYS A 297 14.56 -17.02 11.38
N ASP A 298 14.73 -15.85 11.99
CA ASP A 298 13.73 -15.14 12.82
C ASP A 298 13.05 -13.99 12.06
N ASN A 299 13.50 -13.69 10.83
CA ASN A 299 12.79 -12.93 9.80
C ASN A 299 11.61 -13.75 9.23
N THR A 300 10.92 -14.50 10.08
CA THR A 300 9.85 -15.45 9.71
C THR A 300 8.62 -14.78 9.12
N LEU A 301 8.40 -13.47 9.32
CA LEU A 301 7.36 -12.75 8.58
C LEU A 301 7.74 -12.45 7.12
N ALA A 302 9.02 -12.57 6.75
CA ALA A 302 9.46 -12.72 5.36
C ALA A 302 9.58 -14.21 4.94
N ASP A 303 10.12 -15.09 5.81
CA ASP A 303 10.53 -16.46 5.45
C ASP A 303 9.46 -17.57 5.69
N THR A 304 8.62 -17.48 6.73
CA THR A 304 7.52 -18.44 6.93
C THR A 304 6.30 -18.12 6.08
N LEU A 305 6.15 -16.87 5.62
CA LEU A 305 5.30 -16.53 4.46
C LEU A 305 5.87 -17.07 3.12
N SER A 306 7.03 -17.74 3.13
CA SER A 306 7.55 -18.57 2.03
C SER A 306 7.61 -20.09 2.33
N ARG A 307 7.10 -20.58 3.48
CA ARG A 307 6.89 -22.03 3.69
C ARG A 307 5.67 -22.59 2.95
N MET A 308 4.83 -21.70 2.43
CA MET A 308 4.26 -21.82 1.10
C MET A 308 4.78 -20.65 0.26
N VAL A 309 5.05 -20.83 -1.03
CA VAL A 309 5.44 -19.79 -2.03
C VAL A 309 6.93 -19.40 -2.16
N GLY A 310 7.48 -19.55 -3.37
CA GLY A 310 8.77 -19.02 -3.83
C GLY A 310 9.04 -19.41 -5.32
N TYR A 311 9.82 -18.70 -6.16
CA TYR A 311 10.65 -17.48 -6.01
C TYR A 311 10.78 -16.70 -7.38
N ALA A 312 11.68 -15.70 -7.50
CA ALA A 312 11.85 -14.72 -8.62
C ALA A 312 12.62 -15.26 -9.88
N SER A 313 13.05 -14.56 -10.96
CA SER A 313 13.33 -13.15 -11.44
C SER A 313 12.73 -12.89 -12.86
N ALA A 314 12.80 -11.76 -13.61
CA ALA A 314 13.03 -10.29 -13.44
C ALA A 314 12.13 -9.57 -14.52
N THR A 315 12.06 -8.27 -14.87
CA THR A 315 12.59 -6.97 -14.38
C THR A 315 11.42 -5.92 -14.35
N THR A 316 11.57 -4.63 -14.75
CA THR A 316 10.61 -3.51 -14.49
C THR A 316 10.53 -2.39 -15.56
N GLN A 317 9.37 -1.71 -15.73
CA GLN A 317 9.25 -0.27 -16.14
C GLN A 317 7.93 0.38 -15.63
N PRO A 318 7.78 1.74 -15.57
CA PRO A 318 7.08 2.43 -14.46
C PRO A 318 5.62 2.92 -14.71
N LEU A 319 4.97 3.36 -13.61
CA LEU A 319 3.71 4.14 -13.60
C LEU A 319 3.95 5.65 -13.33
N SER A 320 2.93 6.47 -13.57
CA SER A 320 2.99 7.94 -13.54
C SER A 320 2.67 8.58 -12.17
N SER A 321 3.09 9.83 -11.99
CA SER A 321 3.11 10.60 -10.73
C SER A 321 1.75 10.84 -10.05
N GLN A 322 0.63 10.67 -10.74
CA GLN A 322 -0.70 10.87 -10.14
C GLN A 322 -1.08 9.71 -9.18
N GLY A 323 -0.68 8.48 -9.48
CA GLY A 323 -1.06 7.30 -8.68
C GLY A 323 -0.56 7.33 -7.23
N ALA A 324 0.59 7.95 -6.99
CA ALA A 324 1.14 8.12 -5.63
C ALA A 324 0.28 9.07 -4.79
N LEU A 325 0.04 10.30 -5.29
CA LEU A 325 -0.67 11.36 -4.57
C LEU A 325 -2.07 10.94 -4.05
N ILE A 326 -2.71 10.04 -4.79
CA ILE A 326 -4.01 9.44 -4.48
C ILE A 326 -3.91 8.52 -3.27
N PHE A 327 -2.90 7.63 -3.27
CA PHE A 327 -2.68 6.68 -2.20
C PHE A 327 -2.19 7.36 -0.92
N ASN A 328 -1.49 8.50 -1.02
CA ASN A 328 -1.10 9.33 0.13
C ASN A 328 -2.31 9.70 1.01
N LYS A 329 -3.34 10.33 0.41
CA LYS A 329 -4.55 10.76 1.13
C LYS A 329 -5.36 9.58 1.67
N PHE A 330 -5.29 8.44 1.00
CA PHE A 330 -5.99 7.23 1.44
C PHE A 330 -5.33 6.62 2.69
N ILE A 331 -4.02 6.77 2.89
CA ILE A 331 -3.34 6.22 4.07
C ILE A 331 -3.42 7.15 5.30
N SER A 332 -3.32 8.48 5.14
CA SER A 332 -3.50 9.42 6.26
C SER A 332 -4.91 9.32 6.87
N PHE A 333 -5.93 9.31 5.99
CA PHE A 333 -7.33 8.98 6.30
C PHE A 333 -7.49 7.77 7.24
N LEU A 334 -6.74 6.68 6.97
CA LEU A 334 -6.82 5.46 7.76
C LEU A 334 -6.14 5.63 9.13
N GLN A 335 -4.98 6.30 9.17
CA GLN A 335 -4.22 6.54 10.41
C GLN A 335 -5.00 7.37 11.43
N GLU A 336 -5.73 8.40 10.98
CA GLU A 336 -6.58 9.27 11.80
C GLU A 336 -7.80 8.52 12.36
N TRP A 337 -8.50 7.80 11.48
CA TRP A 337 -9.76 7.12 11.82
C TRP A 337 -9.64 6.17 13.01
N ARG A 338 -8.49 5.53 13.23
CA ARG A 338 -8.33 4.55 14.32
C ARG A 338 -8.18 5.16 15.72
N GLN A 339 -8.06 6.48 15.88
CA GLN A 339 -8.17 7.09 17.22
C GLN A 339 -9.57 6.92 17.83
N ALA A 340 -10.58 6.63 17.01
CA ALA A 340 -11.93 6.22 17.39
C ALA A 340 -12.00 5.05 18.40
N ASP A 341 -11.27 3.99 18.08
CA ASP A 341 -11.60 2.61 18.49
C ASP A 341 -11.10 2.30 19.91
N GLN A 342 -10.36 3.23 20.53
CA GLN A 342 -9.64 3.01 21.79
C GLN A 342 -10.39 3.51 23.04
N MET A 343 -11.50 4.25 22.89
CA MET A 343 -12.36 4.70 24.01
C MET A 343 -13.59 3.79 24.20
N GLY A 344 -13.43 2.49 23.94
CA GLY A 344 -14.53 1.56 23.70
C GLY A 344 -15.54 1.39 24.84
N HIS A 345 -16.82 1.58 24.53
CA HIS A 345 -17.96 1.09 25.31
C HIS A 345 -19.03 0.46 24.39
N HIS A 346 -19.98 -0.26 25.00
CA HIS A 346 -20.80 -1.24 24.28
C HIS A 346 -21.93 -0.63 23.42
N SER A 347 -22.07 -1.20 22.22
CA SER A 347 -23.34 -1.65 21.63
C SER A 347 -24.58 -0.73 21.72
N MET A 348 -24.99 -0.15 20.58
CA MET A 348 -26.18 -0.62 19.85
C MET A 348 -26.35 0.03 18.46
N LYS A 349 -26.71 -0.82 17.48
CA LYS A 349 -27.37 -0.55 16.18
C LYS A 349 -26.72 0.46 15.22
#